data_AF-A0A2Z6P8I2-F1
#
_entry.id   AF-A0A2Z6P8I2-F1
#
_cell.length_a   1.000
_cell.length_b   1.000
_cell.length_c   1.000
_cell.angle_alpha   90.00
_cell.angle_beta   90.00
_cell.angle_gamma   90.00
#
_symmetry.space_group_name_H-M   'P 1'
#
loop_
_entity.id
_entity.type
_entity.pdbx_description
1 polymer ?
#
loop_
_entity_poly.entity_id
_entity_poly.type
_entity_poly.pdbx_seq_one_letter_code
_entity_poly.pdbx_strand_id
1 'polypeptide(L)'
;METKEHRVVAPKKPTLTPKAIIHQKFGKNACYVVEEVKEVCQTGCPGLSIPQTGPCLYRCTLQLPELTVVSETFKKKKDAEQSAAEMAIEKLGIIPETTDLTPQEAHESLVARIAYLFSEKVDWSVYSLFMVEQLELFLISDHPLSGHIRATLRRKGDHCGLLPISVISVLRATTMLHEFLAISERHIWIRKLSPYPQDIIESLMEEGGSQECIQVEAIRIPSSMEKHVEAVTLCMSLREYYLDIIANELGLEDDANVLISRNIGKASSETRLFFAAPQSYLLDQSFISGNGKETFHFEGSLNVRARYLSGQDIVGDAILACIGYTRKSRDLFYEDVTVRLYFRMLLGKTPGGIYKLSREALLTAELPSRFTARANWRGSLPRDILCNFSIHISSKNLFREILAGQAIQNCQLYAMQCNKSIEPMCENPSLDMFVNGVYNLKIEGPDSGICPGNGSLPCISYSVSLVVENENMKEVIEVCNEFEFEIGVGAVISYVEEVVMQMSVGQYAYFNTNLLTSDLIFASAGDSAKMSSLLSSSELLSPVTVSPKTHS
;
A
#
# COMPACT_ATOMS: atom_id res chain seq x y z
N MET A 1 -26.75 33.16 21.52
CA MET A 1 -26.92 31.69 21.44
C MET A 1 -25.57 31.10 21.12
N GLU A 2 -25.03 30.33 22.07
CA GLU A 2 -23.66 29.86 22.12
C GLU A 2 -23.29 28.97 20.94
N THR A 3 -22.17 29.30 20.29
CA THR A 3 -21.45 28.47 19.34
C THR A 3 -20.77 27.32 20.08
N LYS A 4 -21.30 26.10 19.92
CA LYS A 4 -20.66 24.86 20.41
C LYS A 4 -19.38 24.59 19.62
N GLU A 5 -18.24 24.86 20.23
CA GLU A 5 -16.92 24.41 19.78
C GLU A 5 -16.91 22.89 19.55
N HIS A 6 -16.60 22.48 18.32
CA HIS A 6 -16.29 21.09 17.98
C HIS A 6 -14.92 20.75 18.55
N ARG A 7 -14.90 20.01 19.66
CA ARG A 7 -13.69 19.38 20.19
C ARG A 7 -13.16 18.37 19.16
N VAL A 8 -11.99 18.65 18.61
CA VAL A 8 -11.19 17.70 17.83
C VAL A 8 -10.79 16.56 18.77
N VAL A 9 -11.46 15.42 18.65
CA VAL A 9 -11.10 14.20 19.39
C VAL A 9 -9.86 13.61 18.74
N ALA A 10 -8.78 13.51 19.51
CA ALA A 10 -7.53 12.91 19.07
C ALA A 10 -7.74 11.44 18.61
N PRO A 11 -7.05 10.99 17.55
CA PRO A 11 -7.23 9.66 16.99
C PRO A 11 -6.72 8.58 17.96
N LYS A 12 -7.64 7.82 18.58
CA LYS A 12 -7.29 6.61 19.37
C LYS A 12 -6.68 5.55 18.45
N LYS A 13 -5.50 5.02 18.79
CA LYS A 13 -4.78 3.91 18.10
C LYS A 13 -5.58 2.59 18.18
N PRO A 14 -5.34 1.62 17.28
CA PRO A 14 -6.08 0.35 17.30
C PRO A 14 -5.71 -0.45 18.55
N THR A 15 -6.71 -0.73 19.39
CA THR A 15 -6.55 -1.55 20.59
C THR A 15 -6.10 -2.95 20.18
N LEU A 16 -5.00 -3.46 20.79
CA LEU A 16 -4.56 -4.83 20.58
C LEU A 16 -5.68 -5.80 20.98
N THR A 17 -5.90 -6.85 20.19
CA THR A 17 -6.89 -7.87 20.55
C THR A 17 -6.45 -8.60 21.83
N PRO A 18 -7.38 -9.06 22.69
CA PRO A 18 -7.05 -9.83 23.89
C PRO A 18 -6.04 -10.97 23.65
N LYS A 19 -6.21 -11.74 22.57
CA LYS A 19 -5.27 -12.80 22.19
C LYS A 19 -3.86 -12.30 21.89
N ALA A 20 -3.72 -11.12 21.29
CA ALA A 20 -2.42 -10.52 21.00
C ALA A 20 -1.71 -10.06 22.27
N ILE A 21 -2.45 -9.53 23.25
CA ILE A 21 -1.90 -9.13 24.56
C ILE A 21 -1.35 -10.35 25.30
N ILE A 22 -2.11 -11.44 25.35
CA ILE A 22 -1.64 -12.70 25.95
C ILE A 22 -0.40 -13.24 25.22
N HIS A 23 -0.39 -13.23 23.89
CA HIS A 23 0.79 -13.65 23.13
C HIS A 23 2.01 -12.75 23.38
N GLN A 24 1.83 -11.44 23.53
CA GLN A 24 2.93 -10.53 23.82
C GLN A 24 3.57 -10.82 25.19
N LYS A 25 2.76 -11.16 26.20
CA LYS A 25 3.24 -11.39 27.57
C LYS A 25 3.77 -12.81 27.80
N PHE A 26 3.11 -13.82 27.22
CA PHE A 26 3.39 -15.23 27.50
C PHE A 26 3.98 -15.99 26.30
N GLY A 27 3.90 -15.45 25.09
CA GLY A 27 4.47 -16.04 23.88
C GLY A 27 4.06 -17.50 23.68
N LYS A 28 5.06 -18.38 23.52
CA LYS A 28 4.88 -19.83 23.35
C LYS A 28 4.30 -20.53 24.58
N ASN A 29 4.26 -19.87 25.74
CA ASN A 29 3.77 -20.46 26.98
C ASN A 29 2.24 -20.35 27.13
N ALA A 30 1.55 -19.71 26.18
CA ALA A 30 0.10 -19.66 26.12
C ALA A 30 -0.46 -20.74 25.19
N CYS A 31 -1.20 -21.71 25.74
CA CYS A 31 -1.81 -22.79 24.97
C CYS A 31 -3.34 -22.63 24.91
N TYR A 32 -3.89 -22.56 23.70
CA TYR A 32 -5.33 -22.50 23.45
C TYR A 32 -5.83 -23.86 23.00
N VAL A 33 -6.76 -24.46 23.75
CA VAL A 33 -7.40 -25.74 23.44
C VAL A 33 -8.88 -25.49 23.19
N VAL A 34 -9.34 -25.68 21.94
CA VAL A 34 -10.74 -25.44 21.55
C VAL A 34 -11.50 -26.76 21.46
N GLU A 35 -12.56 -26.88 22.24
CA GLU A 35 -13.45 -28.03 22.29
C GLU A 35 -14.79 -27.71 21.61
N GLU A 36 -15.38 -28.71 20.96
CA GLU A 36 -16.71 -28.61 20.37
C GLU A 36 -17.77 -29.06 21.37
N VAL A 37 -18.68 -28.15 21.70
CA VAL A 37 -19.82 -28.40 22.59
C VAL A 37 -21.06 -28.59 21.72
N LYS A 38 -21.60 -29.80 21.73
CA LYS A 38 -22.84 -30.12 21.03
C LYS A 38 -24.03 -29.80 21.94
N GLU A 39 -24.85 -28.83 21.55
CA GLU A 39 -26.16 -28.65 22.18
C GLU A 39 -27.17 -29.61 21.56
N VAL A 40 -27.91 -30.31 22.42
CA VAL A 40 -29.04 -31.14 21.99
C VAL A 40 -30.19 -30.21 21.63
N CYS A 41 -30.62 -30.20 20.37
CA CYS A 41 -31.79 -29.43 19.94
C CYS A 41 -33.03 -29.89 20.74
N GLN A 42 -33.63 -28.99 21.54
CA GLN A 42 -34.83 -29.29 22.34
C GLN A 42 -36.13 -29.39 21.53
N THR A 43 -36.10 -29.15 20.21
CA THR A 43 -37.27 -29.39 19.34
C THR A 43 -37.28 -30.82 18.83
N GLY A 44 -37.33 -31.78 19.75
CA GLY A 44 -37.52 -33.19 19.41
C GLY A 44 -38.98 -33.48 19.13
N CYS A 45 -39.35 -33.72 17.86
CA CYS A 45 -40.56 -34.47 17.55
C CYS A 45 -40.42 -35.88 18.16
N PRO A 46 -41.28 -36.30 19.11
CA PRO A 46 -41.16 -37.62 19.71
C PRO A 46 -41.43 -38.70 18.63
N GLY A 47 -40.40 -39.49 18.30
CA GLY A 47 -40.51 -40.63 17.36
C GLY A 47 -39.50 -40.68 16.21
N LEU A 48 -38.68 -39.64 16.00
CA LEU A 48 -37.60 -39.67 14.99
C LEU A 48 -36.25 -40.03 15.63
N SER A 49 -35.76 -41.24 15.36
CA SER A 49 -34.43 -41.74 15.77
C SER A 49 -33.31 -41.25 14.83
N ILE A 50 -33.32 -39.96 14.48
CA ILE A 50 -32.21 -39.31 13.78
C ILE A 50 -31.72 -38.16 14.65
N PRO A 51 -30.50 -38.22 15.23
CA PRO A 51 -29.97 -37.10 15.99
C PRO A 51 -29.76 -35.91 15.06
N GLN A 52 -30.64 -34.91 15.15
CA GLN A 52 -30.40 -33.60 14.57
C GLN A 52 -29.32 -32.93 15.41
N THR A 53 -28.08 -32.98 14.95
CA THR A 53 -26.98 -32.24 15.56
C THR A 53 -27.27 -30.75 15.42
N GLY A 54 -27.52 -30.09 16.56
CA GLY A 54 -27.64 -28.63 16.62
C GLY A 54 -26.35 -27.93 16.15
N PRO A 55 -26.37 -26.61 15.98
CA PRO A 55 -25.19 -25.85 15.58
C PRO A 55 -24.04 -26.09 16.56
N CYS A 56 -22.88 -26.51 16.04
CA CYS A 56 -21.68 -26.75 16.82
C CYS A 56 -21.25 -25.47 17.55
N LEU A 57 -21.24 -25.50 18.89
CA LEU A 57 -20.66 -24.44 19.69
C LEU A 57 -19.23 -24.79 20.05
N TYR A 58 -18.44 -23.77 20.36
CA TYR A 58 -17.03 -23.89 20.68
C TYR A 58 -16.77 -23.28 22.04
N ARG A 59 -15.94 -23.98 22.81
CA ARG A 59 -15.42 -23.52 24.10
C ARG A 59 -13.91 -23.57 24.04
N CYS A 60 -13.23 -22.55 24.55
CA CYS A 60 -11.77 -22.49 24.55
C CYS A 60 -11.24 -22.54 25.98
N THR A 61 -10.31 -23.44 26.23
CA THR A 61 -9.49 -23.48 27.44
C THR A 61 -8.13 -22.84 27.13
N LEU A 62 -7.80 -21.75 27.82
CA LEU A 62 -6.51 -21.08 27.74
C LEU A 62 -5.67 -21.48 28.96
N GLN A 63 -4.58 -22.20 28.71
CA GLN A 63 -3.59 -22.58 29.72
C GLN A 63 -2.41 -21.60 29.65
N LEU A 64 -2.13 -20.93 30.77
CA LEU A 64 -0.98 -20.07 31.01
C LEU A 64 -0.15 -20.66 32.16
N PRO A 65 1.13 -20.28 32.31
CA PRO A 65 1.98 -20.75 33.41
C PRO A 65 1.38 -20.48 34.80
N GLU A 66 0.62 -19.38 34.92
CA GLU A 66 0.10 -18.88 36.20
C GLU A 66 -1.36 -19.26 36.44
N LEU A 67 -2.12 -19.60 35.39
CA LEU A 67 -3.55 -19.90 35.51
C LEU A 67 -4.11 -20.66 34.31
N THR A 68 -5.30 -21.23 34.48
CA THR A 68 -6.10 -21.77 33.37
C THR A 68 -7.47 -21.11 33.36
N VAL A 69 -7.93 -20.63 32.19
CA VAL A 69 -9.29 -20.10 31.99
C VAL A 69 -10.04 -20.92 30.97
N VAL A 70 -11.36 -20.99 31.13
CA VAL A 70 -12.25 -21.65 30.19
C VAL A 70 -13.31 -20.64 29.77
N SER A 71 -13.53 -20.48 28.47
CA SER A 71 -14.53 -19.57 27.91
C SER A 71 -15.95 -20.07 28.05
N GLU A 72 -16.89 -19.15 27.83
CA GLU A 72 -18.26 -19.50 27.48
C GLU A 72 -18.32 -20.21 26.11
N THR A 73 -19.51 -20.62 25.71
CA THR A 73 -19.74 -21.30 24.42
C THR A 73 -20.10 -20.30 23.33
N PHE A 74 -19.37 -20.34 22.22
CA PHE A 74 -19.54 -19.43 21.08
C PHE A 74 -19.79 -20.19 19.78
N LYS A 75 -20.49 -19.56 18.83
CA LYS A 75 -20.72 -20.15 17.49
C LYS A 75 -19.47 -20.20 16.61
N LYS A 76 -18.43 -19.42 16.95
CA LYS A 76 -17.16 -19.38 16.20
C LYS A 76 -15.98 -19.69 17.13
N LYS A 77 -15.06 -20.53 16.67
CA LYS A 77 -13.81 -20.86 17.38
C LYS A 77 -13.02 -19.61 17.79
N LYS A 78 -12.88 -18.65 16.87
CA LYS A 78 -12.15 -17.40 17.11
C LYS A 78 -12.72 -16.57 18.26
N ASP A 79 -14.05 -16.54 18.40
CA ASP A 79 -14.70 -15.76 19.45
C ASP A 79 -14.49 -16.41 20.83
N ALA A 80 -14.52 -17.75 20.88
CA ALA A 80 -14.17 -18.51 22.10
C ALA A 80 -12.72 -18.28 22.54
N GLU A 81 -11.77 -18.28 21.60
CA GLU A 81 -10.36 -17.98 21.89
C GLU A 81 -10.15 -16.55 22.39
N GLN A 82 -10.84 -15.55 21.81
CA GLN A 82 -10.76 -14.17 22.27
C GLN A 82 -11.37 -14.00 23.66
N SER A 83 -12.52 -14.62 23.93
CA SER A 83 -13.14 -14.62 25.25
C SER A 83 -12.24 -15.27 26.32
N ALA A 84 -11.62 -16.42 26.01
CA ALA A 84 -10.65 -17.06 26.90
C ALA A 84 -9.47 -16.12 27.25
N ALA A 85 -8.96 -15.41 26.24
CA ALA A 85 -7.89 -14.43 26.43
C ALA A 85 -8.34 -13.21 27.25
N GLU A 86 -9.55 -12.70 27.02
CA GLU A 86 -10.11 -11.55 27.74
C GLU A 86 -10.28 -11.86 29.24
N MET A 87 -10.87 -13.01 29.59
CA MET A 87 -10.96 -13.39 31.00
C MET A 87 -9.59 -13.67 31.64
N ALA A 88 -8.60 -14.15 30.88
CA ALA A 88 -7.24 -14.31 31.40
C ALA A 88 -6.62 -12.96 31.75
N ILE A 89 -6.82 -11.95 30.90
CA ILE A 89 -6.38 -10.56 31.12
C ILE A 89 -7.03 -10.02 32.39
N GLU A 90 -8.35 -10.17 32.54
CA GLU A 90 -9.10 -9.73 33.72
C GLU A 90 -8.61 -10.44 35.00
N LYS A 91 -8.47 -11.77 34.97
CA LYS A 91 -8.04 -12.56 36.14
C LYS A 91 -6.60 -12.30 36.57
N LEU A 92 -5.71 -11.99 35.63
CA LEU A 92 -4.34 -11.61 35.91
C LEU A 92 -4.18 -10.16 36.33
N GLY A 93 -5.27 -9.37 36.29
CA GLY A 93 -5.19 -7.92 36.45
C GLY A 93 -4.24 -7.30 35.44
N ILE A 94 -4.09 -7.89 34.25
CA ILE A 94 -3.33 -7.27 33.16
C ILE A 94 -4.16 -6.07 32.74
N ILE A 95 -3.74 -4.89 33.19
CA ILE A 95 -4.20 -3.64 32.61
C ILE A 95 -3.68 -3.69 31.17
N PRO A 96 -4.55 -3.80 30.14
CA PRO A 96 -4.11 -3.64 28.78
C PRO A 96 -3.40 -2.30 28.76
N GLU A 97 -2.10 -2.26 28.49
CA GLU A 97 -1.44 -0.99 28.30
C GLU A 97 -2.21 -0.31 27.16
N THR A 98 -3.12 0.61 27.49
CA THR A 98 -3.28 1.80 26.71
C THR A 98 -1.90 2.42 26.81
N THR A 99 -0.99 2.05 25.91
CA THR A 99 0.32 2.67 25.76
C THR A 99 0.08 4.10 25.26
N ASP A 100 -0.57 4.91 26.09
CA ASP A 100 -0.44 6.34 26.08
C ASP A 100 0.85 6.60 26.86
N LEU A 101 1.97 6.14 26.29
CA LEU A 101 3.29 6.52 26.74
C LEU A 101 3.28 8.03 26.85
N THR A 102 3.70 8.54 28.00
CA THR A 102 3.89 9.98 28.11
C THR A 102 4.90 10.42 27.03
N PRO A 103 4.84 11.67 26.53
CA PRO A 103 5.83 12.15 25.56
C PRO A 103 7.28 11.93 26.02
N GLN A 104 7.51 11.97 27.33
CA GLN A 104 8.80 11.70 27.96
C GLN A 104 9.18 10.22 27.90
N GLU A 105 8.33 9.30 28.33
CA GLU A 105 8.60 7.85 28.25
C GLU A 105 8.81 7.39 26.78
N ALA A 106 8.04 7.97 25.85
CA ALA A 106 8.23 7.72 24.43
C ALA A 106 9.60 8.20 23.96
N HIS A 107 10.05 9.37 24.42
CA HIS A 107 11.37 9.91 24.13
C HIS A 107 12.49 9.04 24.72
N GLU A 108 12.40 8.66 25.99
CA GLU A 108 13.38 7.79 26.66
C GLU A 108 13.46 6.41 25.99
N SER A 109 12.32 5.83 25.61
CA SER A 109 12.27 4.58 24.85
C SER A 109 12.95 4.70 23.49
N LEU A 110 12.80 5.85 22.81
CA LEU A 110 13.49 6.12 21.54
C LEU A 110 15.00 6.23 21.74
N VAL A 111 15.46 6.96 22.76
CA VAL A 111 16.89 7.09 23.10
C VAL A 111 17.50 5.71 23.34
N ALA A 112 16.87 4.88 24.18
CA ALA A 112 17.35 3.54 24.49
C ALA A 112 17.41 2.63 23.24
N ARG A 113 16.41 2.72 22.36
CA ARG A 113 16.41 1.97 21.09
C ARG A 113 17.54 2.40 20.17
N ILE A 114 17.79 3.70 20.03
CA ILE A 114 18.89 4.20 19.20
C ILE A 114 20.23 3.74 19.75
N ALA A 115 20.45 3.83 21.07
CA ALA A 115 21.68 3.33 21.70
C ALA A 115 21.90 1.83 21.41
N TYR A 116 20.83 1.03 21.47
CA TYR A 116 20.89 -0.40 21.15
C TYR A 116 21.33 -0.69 19.70
N LEU A 117 20.87 0.11 18.71
CA LEU A 117 21.25 -0.06 17.30
C LEU A 117 22.77 -0.01 17.07
N PHE A 118 23.49 0.79 17.86
CA PHE A 118 24.92 1.01 17.72
C PHE A 118 25.78 0.24 18.74
N SER A 119 25.16 -0.59 19.59
CA SER A 119 25.85 -1.33 20.64
C SER A 119 26.73 -2.48 20.11
N GLU A 120 27.88 -2.70 20.76
CA GLU A 120 28.84 -3.79 20.41
C GLU A 120 28.61 -5.08 21.22
N LYS A 121 28.04 -4.92 22.41
CA LYS A 121 27.62 -5.94 23.37
C LYS A 121 27.10 -5.14 24.56
N VAL A 122 25.80 -5.17 24.83
CA VAL A 122 25.31 -4.58 26.08
C VAL A 122 25.59 -5.60 27.18
N ASP A 123 26.63 -5.35 27.96
CA ASP A 123 26.80 -6.02 29.25
C ASP A 123 25.70 -5.49 30.18
N TRP A 124 24.60 -6.21 30.28
CA TRP A 124 23.42 -5.82 31.06
C TRP A 124 23.62 -5.96 32.58
N SER A 125 24.86 -5.99 33.09
CA SER A 125 25.13 -6.01 34.55
C SER A 125 24.52 -4.81 35.30
N VAL A 126 24.04 -3.78 34.59
CA VAL A 126 23.44 -2.56 35.17
C VAL A 126 21.90 -2.55 35.14
N TYR A 127 21.21 -3.41 34.39
CA TYR A 127 19.75 -3.56 34.51
C TYR A 127 19.35 -5.03 34.70
N SER A 128 19.34 -5.44 35.96
CA SER A 128 18.57 -6.59 36.45
C SER A 128 17.08 -6.27 36.27
N LEU A 129 16.17 -7.10 35.78
CA LEU A 129 15.95 -8.53 35.97
C LEU A 129 15.00 -8.98 34.83
N PHE A 130 15.14 -10.20 34.32
CA PHE A 130 14.37 -10.90 33.27
C PHE A 130 15.03 -11.01 31.88
N MET A 131 15.25 -12.28 31.49
CA MET A 131 15.64 -12.83 30.19
C MET A 131 17.15 -12.80 29.85
N VAL A 132 17.83 -13.83 30.34
CA VAL A 132 19.12 -14.33 29.81
C VAL A 132 18.80 -15.36 28.72
N GLU A 133 19.17 -15.09 27.48
CA GLU A 133 19.80 -16.02 26.52
C GLU A 133 19.85 -15.40 25.11
N GLN A 134 21.06 -15.35 24.54
CA GLN A 134 21.40 -14.99 23.15
C GLN A 134 21.12 -13.53 22.71
N LEU A 135 22.01 -12.60 23.09
CA LEU A 135 22.13 -11.32 22.37
C LEU A 135 23.20 -11.46 21.28
N GLU A 136 22.75 -11.76 20.06
CA GLU A 136 23.57 -11.50 18.87
C GLU A 136 23.79 -9.98 18.74
N LEU A 137 24.99 -9.59 18.30
CA LEU A 137 25.31 -8.22 17.94
C LEU A 137 24.23 -7.69 16.97
N PHE A 138 23.68 -6.49 17.21
CA PHE A 138 22.63 -5.94 16.34
C PHE A 138 23.05 -5.92 14.86
N LEU A 139 24.33 -5.67 14.58
CA LEU A 139 24.93 -5.71 13.23
C LEU A 139 24.79 -7.06 12.51
N ILE A 140 24.64 -8.17 13.24
CA ILE A 140 24.50 -9.52 12.68
C ILE A 140 23.03 -9.91 12.52
N SER A 141 22.12 -9.15 13.15
CA SER A 141 20.68 -9.41 13.03
C SER A 141 20.16 -9.25 11.60
N ASP A 142 19.06 -9.94 11.33
CA ASP A 142 18.27 -9.80 10.09
C ASP A 142 17.34 -8.56 10.14
N HIS A 143 17.60 -7.61 11.04
CA HIS A 143 16.82 -6.38 11.11
C HIS A 143 17.18 -5.47 9.92
N PRO A 144 16.21 -4.83 9.22
CA PRO A 144 16.47 -3.92 8.11
C PRO A 144 17.51 -2.83 8.41
N LEU A 145 17.40 -2.18 9.57
CA LEU A 145 18.37 -1.17 10.02
C LEU A 145 19.80 -1.72 10.15
N SER A 146 19.95 -3.00 10.47
CA SER A 146 21.26 -3.66 10.49
C SER A 146 21.86 -3.72 9.08
N GLY A 147 21.05 -4.03 8.07
CA GLY A 147 21.45 -3.97 6.65
C GLY A 147 21.95 -2.58 6.24
N HIS A 148 21.23 -1.51 6.66
CA HIS A 148 21.68 -0.14 6.43
C HIS A 148 23.03 0.17 7.10
N ILE A 149 23.20 -0.19 8.38
CA ILE A 149 24.46 0.07 9.09
C ILE A 149 25.62 -0.71 8.45
N ARG A 150 25.40 -1.97 8.06
CA ARG A 150 26.42 -2.76 7.34
C ARG A 150 26.80 -2.10 6.01
N ALA A 151 25.82 -1.57 5.27
CA ALA A 151 26.08 -0.89 4.00
C ALA A 151 26.88 0.40 4.18
N THR A 152 26.58 1.21 5.21
CA THR A 152 27.34 2.44 5.46
C THR A 152 28.78 2.15 5.88
N LEU A 153 29.03 1.05 6.60
CA LEU A 153 30.39 0.59 6.91
C LEU A 153 31.20 0.14 5.67
N ARG A 154 30.53 -0.18 4.57
CA ARG A 154 31.17 -0.54 3.29
C ARG A 154 31.49 0.67 2.40
N ARG A 155 30.96 1.87 2.72
CA ARG A 155 31.20 3.11 1.97
C ARG A 155 32.67 3.51 2.04
N LYS A 156 33.17 4.15 0.99
CA LYS A 156 34.58 4.60 0.89
C LYS A 156 34.75 6.01 1.46
N GLY A 157 35.95 6.26 1.99
CA GLY A 157 36.37 7.59 2.43
C GLY A 157 35.58 8.11 3.64
N ASP A 158 35.28 9.41 3.63
CA ASP A 158 34.67 10.11 4.76
C ASP A 158 33.23 9.67 5.07
N HIS A 159 32.59 9.01 4.11
CA HIS A 159 31.22 8.50 4.22
C HIS A 159 31.12 7.16 4.97
N CYS A 160 32.25 6.53 5.30
CA CYS A 160 32.26 5.25 6.02
C CYS A 160 31.62 5.38 7.42
N GLY A 161 30.58 4.57 7.65
CA GLY A 161 29.82 4.52 8.90
C GLY A 161 28.84 5.69 9.10
N LEU A 162 28.70 6.59 8.13
CA LEU A 162 27.71 7.68 8.17
C LEU A 162 26.33 7.12 7.76
N LEU A 163 25.39 7.10 8.70
CA LEU A 163 24.01 6.66 8.46
C LEU A 163 23.08 7.86 8.33
N PRO A 164 22.37 8.05 7.19
CA PRO A 164 21.38 9.10 7.06
C PRO A 164 20.27 8.99 8.10
N ILE A 165 19.88 10.12 8.69
CA ILE A 165 18.85 10.15 9.74
C ILE A 165 17.48 9.74 9.19
N SER A 166 17.21 9.94 7.90
CA SER A 166 15.97 9.52 7.26
C SER A 166 15.67 8.03 7.44
N VAL A 167 16.71 7.20 7.57
CA VAL A 167 16.60 5.75 7.83
C VAL A 167 16.04 5.44 9.23
N ILE A 168 16.39 6.24 10.23
CA ILE A 168 15.92 6.08 11.62
C ILE A 168 14.66 6.93 11.88
N SER A 169 14.53 8.06 11.18
CA SER A 169 13.45 9.05 11.29
C SER A 169 13.31 9.72 12.67
N VAL A 170 14.39 9.82 13.47
CA VAL A 170 14.35 10.36 14.84
C VAL A 170 15.58 11.22 15.16
N LEU A 171 15.59 12.48 14.74
CA LEU A 171 16.67 13.43 15.01
C LEU A 171 16.73 13.88 16.49
N ARG A 172 15.59 14.02 17.18
CA ARG A 172 15.57 14.66 18.52
C ARG A 172 16.12 13.78 19.64
N ALA A 173 16.05 12.46 19.51
CA ALA A 173 16.53 11.53 20.54
C ALA A 173 18.06 11.33 20.48
N THR A 174 18.71 11.65 19.37
CA THR A 174 20.14 11.42 19.21
C THR A 174 20.98 12.44 19.97
N THR A 175 20.43 13.63 20.27
CA THR A 175 21.13 14.65 21.07
C THR A 175 21.38 14.23 22.52
N MET A 176 20.68 13.23 23.04
CA MET A 176 20.97 12.66 24.37
C MET A 176 22.07 11.60 24.33
N LEU A 177 22.63 11.31 23.14
CA LEU A 177 23.62 10.26 22.91
C LEU A 177 24.95 10.80 22.37
N HIS A 178 25.25 12.09 22.58
CA HIS A 178 26.49 12.73 22.09
C HIS A 178 27.79 12.08 22.61
N GLU A 179 27.73 11.36 23.74
CA GLU A 179 28.88 10.61 24.27
C GLU A 179 29.17 9.30 23.50
N PHE A 180 28.20 8.80 22.73
CA PHE A 180 28.29 7.54 21.98
C PHE A 180 28.20 7.72 20.46
N LEU A 181 27.53 8.78 20.01
CA LEU A 181 27.23 9.07 18.61
C LEU A 181 27.76 10.44 18.20
N ALA A 182 28.45 10.48 17.06
CA ALA A 182 28.74 11.70 16.33
C ALA A 182 27.52 12.06 15.47
N ILE A 183 27.14 13.33 15.53
CA ILE A 183 26.03 13.91 14.78
C ILE A 183 26.58 15.18 14.14
N SER A 184 26.30 15.41 12.86
CA SER A 184 26.59 16.69 12.22
C SER A 184 25.36 17.59 12.29
N GLU A 185 25.57 18.85 12.68
CA GLU A 185 24.53 19.88 12.64
C GLU A 185 24.25 20.37 11.20
N ARG A 186 25.19 20.16 10.27
CA ARG A 186 25.07 20.60 8.87
C ARG A 186 24.67 19.50 7.90
N HIS A 187 24.99 18.24 8.23
CA HIS A 187 24.72 17.08 7.39
C HIS A 187 23.89 16.08 8.21
N ILE A 188 22.76 15.64 7.68
CA ILE A 188 21.75 14.89 8.43
C ILE A 188 22.15 13.40 8.57
N TRP A 189 23.29 13.13 9.23
CA TRP A 189 23.81 11.78 9.49
C TRP A 189 24.10 11.50 10.96
N ILE A 190 24.14 10.20 11.30
CA ILE A 190 24.55 9.66 12.60
C ILE A 190 25.69 8.68 12.36
N ARG A 191 26.74 8.78 13.16
CA ARG A 191 27.87 7.84 13.15
C ARG A 191 28.19 7.44 14.58
N LYS A 192 28.63 6.20 14.76
CA LYS A 192 29.20 5.76 16.03
C LYS A 192 30.58 6.38 16.28
N LEU A 193 30.83 6.86 17.50
CA LEU A 193 32.12 7.47 17.87
C LEU A 193 33.26 6.44 17.95
N SER A 194 33.02 5.30 18.59
CA SER A 194 33.99 4.21 18.63
C SER A 194 33.90 3.36 17.35
N PRO A 195 35.04 3.01 16.73
CA PRO A 195 35.05 2.07 15.62
C PRO A 195 34.57 0.70 16.09
N TYR A 196 33.87 -0.02 15.23
CA TYR A 196 33.52 -1.41 15.52
C TYR A 196 34.79 -2.28 15.58
N PRO A 197 34.79 -3.37 16.37
CA PRO A 197 35.90 -4.31 16.42
C PRO A 197 36.26 -4.84 15.03
N GLN A 198 37.56 -4.94 14.76
CA GLN A 198 38.10 -5.21 13.43
C GLN A 198 37.70 -6.60 12.91
N ASP A 199 37.59 -7.59 13.80
CA ASP A 199 37.10 -8.95 13.51
C ASP A 199 35.65 -8.95 12.98
N ILE A 200 34.81 -8.06 13.51
CA ILE A 200 33.44 -7.89 13.02
C ILE A 200 33.44 -7.25 11.63
N ILE A 201 34.28 -6.24 11.39
CA ILE A 201 34.37 -5.60 10.07
C ILE A 201 34.90 -6.57 9.02
N GLU A 202 35.93 -7.36 9.34
CA GLU A 202 36.53 -8.33 8.42
C GLU A 202 35.53 -9.43 8.01
N SER A 203 34.79 -9.99 8.96
CA SER A 203 33.73 -10.98 8.66
C SER A 203 32.63 -10.41 7.75
N LEU A 204 32.30 -9.12 7.88
CA LEU A 204 31.31 -8.44 7.04
C LEU A 204 31.82 -8.16 5.61
N MET A 205 33.14 -8.11 5.41
CA MET A 205 33.78 -7.84 4.12
C MET A 205 34.06 -9.12 3.31
N GLU A 206 34.14 -10.28 3.97
CA GLU A 206 34.34 -11.58 3.32
C GLU A 206 33.09 -12.11 2.57
N GLU A 207 31.88 -11.63 2.90
CA GLU A 207 30.61 -12.10 2.31
C GLU A 207 30.33 -11.63 0.86
N GLY A 208 31.20 -10.82 0.23
CA GLY A 208 30.92 -10.18 -1.06
C GLY A 208 31.57 -10.83 -2.29
N GLY A 209 30.91 -11.80 -2.92
CA GLY A 209 31.32 -12.40 -4.20
C GLY A 209 30.89 -11.59 -5.44
N SER A 210 31.85 -11.36 -6.34
CA SER A 210 31.74 -10.79 -7.70
C SER A 210 31.25 -9.33 -7.85
N GLN A 211 31.78 -8.66 -8.86
CA GLN A 211 31.62 -7.25 -9.19
C GLN A 211 30.40 -7.07 -10.12
N GLU A 212 29.24 -7.60 -9.72
CA GLU A 212 28.01 -7.43 -10.49
C GLU A 212 27.40 -6.05 -10.19
N CYS A 213 27.14 -5.29 -11.27
CA CYS A 213 26.38 -4.05 -11.23
C CYS A 213 24.90 -4.42 -11.26
N ILE A 214 24.17 -4.03 -10.24
CA ILE A 214 22.72 -4.20 -10.16
C ILE A 214 22.09 -3.00 -10.85
N GLN A 215 21.22 -3.25 -11.82
CA GLN A 215 20.40 -2.23 -12.46
C GLN A 215 18.96 -2.39 -11.96
N VAL A 216 18.38 -1.30 -11.49
CA VAL A 216 16.99 -1.28 -11.01
C VAL A 216 16.24 -0.15 -11.68
N GLU A 217 15.10 -0.46 -12.27
CA GLU A 217 14.21 0.57 -12.81
C GLU A 217 13.49 1.30 -11.69
N ALA A 218 13.49 2.62 -11.76
CA ALA A 218 12.79 3.53 -10.87
C ALA A 218 12.11 4.62 -11.69
N ILE A 219 11.28 5.42 -11.01
CA ILE A 219 10.50 6.48 -11.66
C ILE A 219 10.85 7.84 -11.07
N ARG A 220 11.26 8.77 -11.92
CA ARG A 220 11.41 10.19 -11.56
C ARG A 220 10.08 10.90 -11.72
N ILE A 221 9.60 11.49 -10.64
CA ILE A 221 8.39 12.30 -10.58
C ILE A 221 8.82 13.76 -10.43
N PRO A 222 8.81 14.55 -11.51
CA PRO A 222 9.20 15.95 -11.43
C PRO A 222 8.18 16.79 -10.67
N SER A 223 8.64 17.84 -9.99
CA SER A 223 7.76 18.78 -9.28
C SER A 223 6.90 19.62 -10.23
N SER A 224 7.43 19.96 -11.41
CA SER A 224 6.70 20.71 -12.45
C SER A 224 5.69 19.82 -13.16
N MET A 225 4.46 20.32 -13.32
CA MET A 225 3.40 19.64 -14.08
C MET A 225 3.65 19.64 -15.59
N GLU A 226 4.53 20.52 -16.10
CA GLU A 226 4.89 20.57 -17.53
C GLU A 226 5.79 19.39 -17.93
N LYS A 227 6.53 18.82 -16.96
CA LYS A 227 7.42 17.68 -17.20
C LYS A 227 6.67 16.37 -17.01
N HIS A 228 6.89 15.42 -17.91
CA HIS A 228 6.35 14.08 -17.79
C HIS A 228 7.11 13.26 -16.73
N VAL A 229 6.47 12.19 -16.27
CA VAL A 229 7.09 11.20 -15.41
C VAL A 229 8.02 10.34 -16.26
N GLU A 230 9.24 10.10 -15.78
CA GLU A 230 10.30 9.46 -16.56
C GLU A 230 10.79 8.18 -15.88
N ALA A 231 11.09 7.17 -16.68
CA ALA A 231 11.82 5.99 -16.21
C ALA A 231 13.30 6.32 -16.07
N VAL A 232 13.89 5.94 -14.94
CA VAL A 232 15.31 6.10 -14.64
C VAL A 232 15.88 4.75 -14.21
N THR A 233 17.13 4.48 -14.57
CA THR A 233 17.81 3.23 -14.20
C THR A 233 18.87 3.53 -13.14
N LEU A 234 18.63 3.01 -11.93
CA LEU A 234 19.58 3.12 -10.83
C LEU A 234 20.63 2.02 -10.97
N CYS A 235 21.87 2.41 -11.26
CA CYS A 235 23.01 1.50 -11.34
C CYS A 235 23.74 1.48 -9.99
N MET A 236 23.77 0.32 -9.34
CA MET A 236 24.34 0.15 -8.00
C MET A 236 25.39 -0.95 -8.02
N SER A 237 26.56 -0.70 -7.44
CA SER A 237 27.48 -1.78 -7.07
C SER A 237 27.21 -2.27 -5.64
N LEU A 238 27.61 -3.50 -5.32
CA LEU A 238 27.52 -4.06 -3.95
C LEU A 238 28.32 -3.27 -2.89
N ARG A 239 29.18 -2.34 -3.32
CA ARG A 239 30.01 -1.49 -2.43
C ARG A 239 29.48 -0.08 -2.27
N GLU A 240 28.47 0.30 -3.04
CA GLU A 240 27.82 1.59 -2.94
C GLU A 240 26.57 1.45 -2.08
N TYR A 241 26.28 2.50 -1.31
CA TYR A 241 25.05 2.54 -0.56
C TYR A 241 23.95 3.09 -1.47
N TYR A 242 22.82 2.40 -1.55
CA TYR A 242 21.79 2.71 -2.55
C TYR A 242 21.22 4.14 -2.42
N LEU A 243 21.24 4.75 -1.22
CA LEU A 243 20.82 6.13 -1.04
C LEU A 243 21.79 7.13 -1.69
N ASP A 244 23.07 6.78 -1.86
CA ASP A 244 24.04 7.60 -2.60
C ASP A 244 23.62 7.73 -4.07
N ILE A 245 23.21 6.62 -4.65
CA ILE A 245 22.77 6.55 -6.05
C ILE A 245 21.48 7.36 -6.23
N ILE A 246 20.55 7.25 -5.29
CA ILE A 246 19.31 8.03 -5.29
C ILE A 246 19.58 9.53 -5.08
N ALA A 247 20.50 9.89 -4.19
CA ALA A 247 20.90 11.27 -3.95
C ALA A 247 21.47 11.91 -5.22
N ASN A 248 22.38 11.20 -5.89
CA ASN A 248 22.95 11.63 -7.18
C ASN A 248 21.86 11.81 -8.25
N GLU A 249 20.90 10.89 -8.35
CA GLU A 249 19.79 10.98 -9.30
C GLU A 249 18.86 12.18 -9.02
N LEU A 250 18.71 12.55 -7.75
CA LEU A 250 18.00 13.76 -7.32
C LEU A 250 18.82 15.05 -7.47
N GLY A 251 20.11 14.95 -7.85
CA GLY A 251 21.02 16.10 -7.96
C GLY A 251 21.48 16.63 -6.60
N LEU A 252 21.54 15.78 -5.58
CA LEU A 252 22.01 16.12 -4.22
C LEU A 252 23.48 15.73 -4.05
N GLU A 253 24.21 16.50 -3.24
CA GLU A 253 25.63 16.24 -2.95
C GLU A 253 25.85 15.06 -1.98
N ASP A 254 24.86 14.77 -1.12
CA ASP A 254 24.98 13.82 -0.01
C ASP A 254 23.65 13.09 0.22
N ASP A 255 23.72 11.77 0.51
CA ASP A 255 22.60 10.91 0.85
C ASP A 255 21.92 11.27 2.18
N ALA A 256 22.65 11.98 3.06
CA ALA A 256 22.08 12.60 4.24
C ALA A 256 20.89 13.53 3.92
N ASN A 257 20.87 14.14 2.74
CA ASN A 257 19.80 15.05 2.31
C ASN A 257 18.61 14.34 1.66
N VAL A 258 18.59 13.00 1.65
CA VAL A 258 17.45 12.22 1.10
C VAL A 258 16.48 11.87 2.23
N LEU A 259 15.22 12.28 2.09
CA LEU A 259 14.09 11.83 2.89
C LEU A 259 13.40 10.64 2.24
N ILE A 260 12.80 9.79 3.07
CA ILE A 260 12.14 8.55 2.66
C ILE A 260 10.68 8.61 3.11
N SER A 261 9.75 8.41 2.17
CA SER A 261 8.32 8.37 2.49
C SER A 261 7.93 7.10 3.24
N ARG A 262 6.69 7.05 3.73
CA ARG A 262 6.05 5.77 4.11
C ARG A 262 5.94 4.86 2.87
N ASN A 263 5.88 3.55 3.10
CA ASN A 263 5.64 2.56 2.04
C ASN A 263 4.34 2.86 1.30
N ILE A 264 4.39 2.70 -0.01
CA ILE A 264 3.27 2.94 -0.92
C ILE A 264 2.87 1.59 -1.54
N GLY A 265 1.57 1.31 -1.60
CA GLY A 265 1.05 0.06 -2.14
C GLY A 265 0.90 -1.03 -1.07
N LYS A 266 1.37 -2.25 -1.36
CA LYS A 266 1.23 -3.39 -0.45
C LYS A 266 2.17 -3.19 0.75
N ALA A 267 1.73 -3.56 1.95
CA ALA A 267 2.59 -3.45 3.13
C ALA A 267 3.88 -4.30 3.04
N SER A 268 3.90 -5.29 2.15
CA SER A 268 5.07 -6.12 1.85
C SER A 268 5.97 -5.58 0.74
N SER A 269 5.55 -4.57 -0.02
CA SER A 269 6.41 -3.91 -1.01
C SER A 269 7.23 -2.84 -0.31
N GLU A 270 8.54 -2.77 -0.61
CA GLU A 270 9.43 -1.70 -0.16
C GLU A 270 9.38 -0.48 -1.10
N THR A 271 8.29 -0.32 -1.85
CA THR A 271 8.07 0.82 -2.74
C THR A 271 7.88 2.10 -1.94
N ARG A 272 8.79 3.07 -2.12
CA ARG A 272 8.84 4.33 -1.38
C ARG A 272 9.20 5.48 -2.32
N LEU A 273 8.86 6.69 -1.91
CA LEU A 273 9.36 7.91 -2.53
C LEU A 273 10.58 8.41 -1.77
N PHE A 274 11.61 8.75 -2.53
CA PHE A 274 12.83 9.38 -2.07
C PHE A 274 12.85 10.80 -2.61
N PHE A 275 13.11 11.79 -1.76
CA PHE A 275 13.01 13.20 -2.12
C PHE A 275 13.95 14.05 -1.27
N ALA A 276 14.26 15.26 -1.72
CA ALA A 276 15.18 16.14 -1.03
C ALA A 276 14.62 16.61 0.33
N ALA A 277 15.49 16.64 1.35
CA ALA A 277 15.22 17.25 2.62
C ALA A 277 15.08 18.78 2.45
N PRO A 278 14.01 19.41 2.99
CA PRO A 278 13.89 20.86 2.98
C PRO A 278 15.06 21.53 3.69
N GLN A 279 15.53 22.67 3.20
CA GLN A 279 16.60 23.45 3.86
C GLN A 279 16.22 23.91 5.28
N SER A 280 14.93 24.09 5.56
CA SER A 280 14.44 24.35 6.93
C SER A 280 14.71 23.19 7.89
N TYR A 281 14.74 21.95 7.41
CA TYR A 281 15.12 20.78 8.21
C TYR A 281 16.62 20.80 8.59
N LEU A 282 17.45 21.49 7.79
CA LEU A 282 18.90 21.66 7.99
C LEU A 282 19.24 22.87 8.88
N LEU A 283 18.43 23.92 8.84
CA LEU A 283 18.74 25.21 9.47
C LEU A 283 18.02 25.46 10.80
N ASP A 284 16.97 24.71 11.12
CA ASP A 284 16.10 25.07 12.23
C ASP A 284 16.27 24.23 13.50
N GLN A 285 16.93 24.84 14.49
CA GLN A 285 16.72 24.55 15.90
C GLN A 285 15.28 24.88 16.35
N SER A 286 14.38 25.44 15.52
CA SER A 286 13.03 25.86 15.93
C SER A 286 11.94 24.77 16.02
N PHE A 287 12.24 23.50 15.70
CA PHE A 287 11.38 22.36 16.12
C PHE A 287 11.15 22.30 17.66
N ILE A 288 11.82 23.18 18.41
CA ILE A 288 11.78 23.38 19.85
C ILE A 288 10.49 24.08 20.34
N SER A 289 9.74 24.82 19.53
CA SER A 289 8.54 25.53 20.02
C SER A 289 7.23 24.95 19.48
N GLY A 290 6.57 24.15 20.31
CA GLY A 290 5.19 23.75 20.07
C GLY A 290 4.25 24.94 20.24
N ASN A 291 3.86 25.59 19.15
CA ASN A 291 2.58 26.28 19.10
C ASN A 291 2.05 26.42 17.67
N GLY A 292 0.73 26.39 17.55
CA GLY A 292 0.03 26.07 16.31
C GLY A 292 0.15 27.09 15.16
N LYS A 293 -0.14 26.58 13.97
CA LYS A 293 -0.41 27.30 12.71
C LYS A 293 0.69 28.26 12.27
N GLU A 294 1.87 27.74 11.95
CA GLU A 294 2.79 28.42 11.06
C GLU A 294 2.84 27.68 9.72
N THR A 295 2.46 28.38 8.66
CA THR A 295 2.61 27.94 7.28
C THR A 295 4.10 27.96 6.95
N PHE A 296 4.72 26.78 6.94
CA PHE A 296 6.11 26.60 6.54
C PHE A 296 6.32 27.13 5.11
N HIS A 297 7.22 28.10 4.94
CA HIS A 297 7.72 28.50 3.63
C HIS A 297 8.68 27.42 3.15
N PHE A 298 8.18 26.46 2.37
CA PHE A 298 9.03 25.55 1.63
C PHE A 298 9.68 26.32 0.48
N GLU A 299 11.00 26.45 0.49
CA GLU A 299 11.75 26.92 -0.67
C GLU A 299 11.75 25.79 -1.71
N GLY A 300 10.76 25.81 -2.60
CA GLY A 300 10.55 24.80 -3.63
C GLY A 300 9.07 24.61 -3.97
N SER A 301 8.80 24.16 -5.20
CA SER A 301 7.44 23.83 -5.64
C SER A 301 6.98 22.51 -5.02
N LEU A 302 5.77 22.49 -4.44
CA LEU A 302 5.12 21.27 -3.98
C LEU A 302 4.92 20.30 -5.16
N ASN A 303 5.36 19.06 -4.99
CA ASN A 303 5.18 18.02 -5.99
C ASN A 303 3.79 17.38 -5.83
N VAL A 304 2.82 17.91 -6.58
CA VAL A 304 1.41 17.50 -6.49
C VAL A 304 1.23 16.02 -6.76
N ARG A 305 1.95 15.47 -7.76
CA ARG A 305 1.90 14.04 -8.13
C ARG A 305 2.45 13.15 -7.02
N ALA A 306 3.63 13.47 -6.49
CA ALA A 306 4.24 12.70 -5.40
C ALA A 306 3.42 12.79 -4.10
N ARG A 307 2.85 13.97 -3.82
CA ARG A 307 1.93 14.19 -2.70
C ARG A 307 0.68 13.35 -2.81
N TYR A 308 0.05 13.34 -3.98
CA TYR A 308 -1.14 12.53 -4.23
C TYR A 308 -0.86 11.03 -4.04
N LEU A 309 0.30 10.56 -4.53
CA LEU A 309 0.68 9.16 -4.45
C LEU A 309 1.00 8.71 -3.01
N SER A 310 1.71 9.51 -2.22
CA SER A 310 2.13 9.15 -0.85
C SER A 310 1.17 9.58 0.25
N GLY A 311 0.33 10.58 0.00
CA GLY A 311 -0.44 11.28 1.04
C GLY A 311 0.43 12.14 1.97
N GLN A 312 1.67 12.44 1.58
CA GLN A 312 2.62 13.24 2.34
C GLN A 312 3.03 14.49 1.55
N ASP A 313 3.39 15.56 2.24
CA ASP A 313 3.84 16.78 1.59
C ASP A 313 5.28 16.58 1.11
N ILE A 314 5.46 16.54 -0.21
CA ILE A 314 6.75 16.33 -0.88
C ILE A 314 7.06 17.56 -1.72
N VAL A 315 8.27 18.10 -1.57
CA VAL A 315 8.74 19.30 -2.26
C VAL A 315 9.90 18.92 -3.18
N GLY A 316 9.92 19.51 -4.37
CA GLY A 316 10.92 19.18 -5.39
C GLY A 316 10.67 17.84 -6.08
N ASP A 317 11.65 17.39 -6.85
CA ASP A 317 11.57 16.12 -7.56
C ASP A 317 11.62 14.95 -6.58
N ALA A 318 11.03 13.82 -6.97
CA ALA A 318 11.05 12.60 -6.18
C ALA A 318 11.37 11.37 -7.05
N ILE A 319 12.07 10.40 -6.48
CA ILE A 319 12.30 9.08 -7.08
C ILE A 319 11.39 8.06 -6.40
N LEU A 320 10.55 7.39 -7.17
CA LEU A 320 9.78 6.23 -6.74
C LEU A 320 10.58 4.98 -7.07
N ALA A 321 11.00 4.24 -6.05
CA ALA A 321 11.75 2.99 -6.22
C ALA A 321 11.30 1.95 -5.19
N CYS A 322 11.48 0.67 -5.53
CA CYS A 322 11.29 -0.46 -4.63
C CYS A 322 12.66 -1.00 -4.26
N ILE A 323 13.34 -0.34 -3.31
CA ILE A 323 14.71 -0.70 -2.89
C ILE A 323 14.82 -0.53 -1.38
N GLY A 324 15.39 -1.53 -0.70
CA GLY A 324 15.67 -1.44 0.73
C GLY A 324 16.08 -2.78 1.34
N TYR A 325 16.30 -2.78 2.67
CA TYR A 325 16.58 -4.01 3.41
C TYR A 325 15.30 -4.57 4.02
N THR A 326 15.13 -5.88 3.94
CA THR A 326 13.96 -6.58 4.50
C THR A 326 14.36 -7.47 5.66
N ARG A 327 13.38 -7.97 6.42
CA ARG A 327 13.62 -8.98 7.48
C ARG A 327 13.91 -10.38 6.95
N LYS A 328 13.78 -10.62 5.64
CA LYS A 328 13.84 -11.95 5.04
C LYS A 328 15.24 -12.34 4.57
N SER A 329 16.08 -11.36 4.24
CA SER A 329 17.44 -11.55 3.76
C SER A 329 18.32 -10.41 4.26
N ARG A 330 19.62 -10.69 4.39
CA ARG A 330 20.67 -9.69 4.66
C ARG A 330 21.02 -8.87 3.41
N ASP A 331 20.64 -9.35 2.24
CA ASP A 331 20.89 -8.71 0.95
C ASP A 331 19.93 -7.53 0.71
N LEU A 332 20.36 -6.64 -0.19
CA LEU A 332 19.52 -5.56 -0.67
C LEU A 332 18.36 -6.15 -1.48
N PHE A 333 17.13 -5.85 -1.06
CA PHE A 333 15.94 -6.19 -1.82
C PHE A 333 15.65 -5.09 -2.82
N TYR A 334 15.33 -5.47 -4.06
CA TYR A 334 14.91 -4.55 -5.10
C TYR A 334 13.91 -5.20 -6.06
N GLU A 335 13.02 -4.38 -6.61
CA GLU A 335 12.11 -4.74 -7.71
C GLU A 335 11.99 -3.55 -8.67
N ASP A 336 11.85 -3.84 -9.96
CA ASP A 336 11.69 -2.80 -10.98
C ASP A 336 10.36 -2.07 -10.85
N VAL A 337 10.44 -0.74 -10.82
CA VAL A 337 9.28 0.14 -10.84
C VAL A 337 9.14 0.77 -12.23
N THR A 338 8.18 0.24 -12.99
CA THR A 338 7.89 0.71 -14.36
C THR A 338 6.89 1.86 -14.38
N VAL A 339 6.84 2.59 -15.50
CA VAL A 339 5.83 3.66 -15.74
C VAL A 339 4.42 3.07 -15.65
N ARG A 340 4.23 1.85 -16.17
CA ARG A 340 2.97 1.10 -16.05
C ARG A 340 2.58 0.90 -14.59
N LEU A 341 3.53 0.50 -13.74
CA LEU A 341 3.27 0.32 -12.31
C LEU A 341 2.89 1.64 -11.64
N TYR A 342 3.60 2.74 -11.96
CA TYR A 342 3.29 4.07 -11.45
C TYR A 342 1.82 4.48 -11.73
N PHE A 343 1.37 4.39 -12.97
CA PHE A 343 -0.02 4.74 -13.31
C PHE A 343 -1.03 3.77 -12.71
N ARG A 344 -0.71 2.48 -12.57
CA ARG A 344 -1.56 1.53 -11.84
C ARG A 344 -1.66 1.87 -10.35
N MET A 345 -0.60 2.36 -9.73
CA MET A 345 -0.62 2.82 -8.34
C MET A 345 -1.48 4.08 -8.17
N LEU A 346 -1.46 5.00 -9.14
CA LEU A 346 -2.35 6.16 -9.17
C LEU A 346 -3.82 5.75 -9.31
N LEU A 347 -4.14 4.86 -10.26
CA LEU A 347 -5.50 4.34 -10.42
C LEU A 347 -6.01 3.69 -9.13
N GLY A 348 -5.16 2.93 -8.44
CA GLY A 348 -5.49 2.31 -7.16
C GLY A 348 -5.86 3.28 -6.02
N LYS A 349 -5.70 4.60 -6.21
CA LYS A 349 -6.14 5.62 -5.24
C LYS A 349 -7.62 5.94 -5.32
N THR A 350 -8.32 5.54 -6.38
CA THR A 350 -9.75 5.78 -6.55
C THR A 350 -10.54 4.46 -6.46
N PRO A 351 -11.78 4.46 -5.95
CA PRO A 351 -12.61 3.27 -5.95
C PRO A 351 -12.84 2.69 -7.36
N GLY A 352 -13.00 3.56 -8.37
CA GLY A 352 -13.12 3.18 -9.77
C GLY A 352 -11.88 2.49 -10.30
N GLY A 353 -10.70 3.05 -10.04
CA GLY A 353 -9.44 2.44 -10.44
C GLY A 353 -9.13 1.13 -9.71
N ILE A 354 -9.48 1.00 -8.42
CA ILE A 354 -9.39 -0.30 -7.69
C ILE A 354 -10.26 -1.35 -8.39
N TYR A 355 -11.49 -0.99 -8.78
CA TYR A 355 -12.38 -1.90 -9.51
C TYR A 355 -11.77 -2.32 -10.86
N LYS A 356 -11.34 -1.36 -11.68
CA LYS A 356 -10.66 -1.59 -12.96
C LYS A 356 -9.46 -2.52 -12.82
N LEU A 357 -8.60 -2.28 -11.84
CA LEU A 357 -7.44 -3.13 -11.53
C LEU A 357 -7.86 -4.55 -11.14
N SER A 358 -8.93 -4.70 -10.35
CA SER A 358 -9.45 -6.02 -9.96
C SER A 358 -10.05 -6.83 -11.12
N ARG A 359 -10.48 -6.13 -12.18
CA ARG A 359 -11.04 -6.72 -13.39
C ARG A 359 -9.99 -7.02 -14.45
N GLU A 360 -8.75 -6.55 -14.25
CA GLU A 360 -7.68 -6.56 -15.27
C GLU A 360 -8.09 -5.97 -16.62
N ALA A 361 -9.08 -5.07 -16.60
CA ALA A 361 -9.69 -4.43 -17.77
C ALA A 361 -9.81 -2.94 -17.48
N LEU A 362 -8.73 -2.20 -17.74
CA LEU A 362 -8.61 -0.80 -17.34
C LEU A 362 -9.41 0.12 -18.26
N LEU A 363 -9.39 -0.17 -19.56
CA LEU A 363 -10.07 0.63 -20.58
C LEU A 363 -11.55 0.25 -20.69
N THR A 364 -11.90 -0.98 -20.36
CA THR A 364 -13.25 -1.51 -20.62
C THR A 364 -14.14 -1.55 -19.38
N ALA A 365 -13.65 -2.03 -18.23
CA ALA A 365 -14.47 -2.16 -17.04
C ALA A 365 -14.75 -0.80 -16.40
N GLU A 366 -15.93 -0.63 -15.82
CA GLU A 366 -16.30 0.58 -15.07
C GLU A 366 -16.92 0.16 -13.73
N LEU A 367 -16.70 0.93 -12.67
CA LEU A 367 -17.28 0.60 -11.37
C LEU A 367 -18.80 0.64 -11.48
N PRO A 368 -19.53 -0.49 -11.28
CA PRO A 368 -20.96 -0.51 -11.45
C PRO A 368 -21.64 0.50 -10.53
N SER A 369 -22.72 1.09 -11.02
CA SER A 369 -23.51 2.07 -10.27
C SER A 369 -24.49 1.44 -9.27
N ARG A 370 -24.82 0.16 -9.46
CA ARG A 370 -25.76 -0.59 -8.61
C ARG A 370 -25.25 -2.00 -8.32
N PHE A 371 -25.65 -2.55 -7.18
CA PHE A 371 -25.37 -3.92 -6.78
C PHE A 371 -26.69 -4.67 -6.80
N THR A 372 -26.85 -5.57 -7.76
CA THR A 372 -28.06 -6.37 -7.96
C THR A 372 -28.02 -7.61 -7.09
N ALA A 373 -27.10 -8.53 -7.37
CA ALA A 373 -26.90 -9.77 -6.67
C ALA A 373 -25.42 -10.16 -6.70
N ARG A 374 -24.98 -10.91 -5.66
CA ARG A 374 -23.60 -11.41 -5.59
C ARG A 374 -23.24 -12.33 -6.76
N ALA A 375 -24.20 -13.08 -7.30
CA ALA A 375 -24.00 -13.97 -8.44
C ALA A 375 -23.72 -13.21 -9.74
N ASN A 376 -24.22 -11.97 -9.88
CA ASN A 376 -24.05 -11.15 -11.07
C ASN A 376 -22.83 -10.22 -10.96
N TRP A 377 -22.44 -9.86 -9.74
CA TRP A 377 -21.26 -9.03 -9.52
C TRP A 377 -19.98 -9.71 -10.03
N ARG A 378 -19.08 -8.90 -10.59
CA ARG A 378 -17.76 -9.32 -11.08
C ARG A 378 -16.69 -8.37 -10.56
N GLY A 379 -15.48 -8.85 -10.36
CA GLY A 379 -14.39 -8.11 -9.72
C GLY A 379 -14.49 -8.05 -8.19
N SER A 380 -13.71 -7.17 -7.57
CA SER A 380 -13.74 -6.98 -6.11
C SER A 380 -15.11 -6.52 -5.63
N LEU A 381 -15.57 -7.05 -4.50
CA LEU A 381 -16.85 -6.63 -3.91
C LEU A 381 -16.75 -5.17 -3.42
N PRO A 382 -17.86 -4.40 -3.38
CA PRO A 382 -17.85 -3.02 -2.90
C PRO A 382 -17.22 -2.87 -1.51
N ARG A 383 -17.43 -3.85 -0.63
CA ARG A 383 -16.80 -3.89 0.70
C ARG A 383 -15.27 -3.96 0.62
N ASP A 384 -14.72 -4.79 -0.26
CA ASP A 384 -13.27 -4.97 -0.40
C ASP A 384 -12.62 -3.74 -1.05
N ILE A 385 -13.31 -3.12 -2.02
CA ILE A 385 -12.91 -1.84 -2.62
C ILE A 385 -12.83 -0.76 -1.55
N LEU A 386 -13.86 -0.63 -0.72
CA LEU A 386 -13.85 0.34 0.39
C LEU A 386 -12.77 0.04 1.42
N CYS A 387 -12.54 -1.23 1.78
CA CYS A 387 -11.46 -1.59 2.71
C CYS A 387 -10.09 -1.17 2.16
N ASN A 388 -9.82 -1.44 0.88
CA ASN A 388 -8.58 -1.03 0.22
C ASN A 388 -8.45 0.50 0.17
N PHE A 389 -9.52 1.20 -0.19
CA PHE A 389 -9.56 2.66 -0.24
C PHE A 389 -9.41 3.31 1.16
N SER A 390 -10.03 2.73 2.19
CA SER A 390 -9.97 3.25 3.58
C SER A 390 -8.59 3.12 4.21
N ILE A 391 -7.72 2.23 3.70
CA ILE A 391 -6.31 2.20 4.11
C ILE A 391 -5.61 3.50 3.69
N HIS A 392 -6.05 4.13 2.59
CA HIS A 392 -5.48 5.38 2.08
C HIS A 392 -6.04 6.62 2.79
N ILE A 393 -7.31 6.59 3.22
CA ILE A 393 -7.96 7.69 3.95
C ILE A 393 -8.13 7.28 5.40
N SER A 394 -7.24 7.74 6.28
CA SER A 394 -7.26 7.45 7.71
C SER A 394 -8.52 8.00 8.40
N SER A 395 -9.66 7.31 8.25
CA SER A 395 -10.91 7.59 8.94
C SER A 395 -11.44 6.29 9.53
N LYS A 396 -11.14 6.05 10.81
CA LYS A 396 -11.69 4.93 11.59
C LYS A 396 -13.21 4.99 11.72
N ASN A 397 -13.81 6.17 11.54
CA ASN A 397 -15.26 6.34 11.61
C ASN A 397 -15.97 5.64 10.44
N LEU A 398 -15.37 5.66 9.24
CA LEU A 398 -15.89 4.95 8.07
C LEU A 398 -15.90 3.42 8.28
N PHE A 399 -14.84 2.91 8.91
CA PHE A 399 -14.65 1.47 9.12
C PHE A 399 -15.68 0.86 10.09
N ARG A 400 -16.17 1.64 11.06
CA ARG A 400 -17.13 1.15 12.06
C ARG A 400 -18.54 0.98 11.50
N GLU A 401 -18.98 1.86 10.59
CA GLU A 401 -20.27 1.72 9.90
C GLU A 401 -20.27 0.58 8.88
N ILE A 402 -19.15 0.38 8.17
CA ILE A 402 -18.96 -0.74 7.22
C ILE A 402 -18.91 -2.09 7.95
N LEU A 403 -18.25 -2.16 9.12
CA LEU A 403 -18.22 -3.37 9.94
C LEU A 403 -19.53 -3.65 10.68
N ALA A 404 -20.36 -2.62 10.91
CA ALA A 404 -21.68 -2.76 11.54
C ALA A 404 -22.73 -3.44 10.64
N GLY A 405 -22.34 -3.94 9.45
CA GLY A 405 -23.18 -4.81 8.63
C GLY A 405 -24.27 -4.09 7.86
N GLN A 406 -24.18 -2.78 7.67
CA GLN A 406 -25.11 -2.07 6.80
C GLN A 406 -24.85 -2.45 5.33
N ALA A 407 -25.94 -2.62 4.57
CA ALA A 407 -26.01 -3.29 3.27
C ALA A 407 -24.89 -2.89 2.29
N ILE A 408 -24.45 -3.85 1.47
CA ILE A 408 -23.45 -3.69 0.39
C ILE A 408 -23.78 -2.47 -0.52
N GLN A 409 -25.06 -2.15 -0.67
CA GLN A 409 -25.55 -0.97 -1.40
C GLN A 409 -25.06 0.35 -0.80
N ASN A 410 -25.02 0.50 0.52
CA ASN A 410 -24.49 1.70 1.18
C ASN A 410 -22.99 1.84 0.90
N CYS A 411 -22.25 0.72 0.99
CA CYS A 411 -20.83 0.70 0.67
C CYS A 411 -20.55 1.19 -0.77
N GLN A 412 -21.38 0.76 -1.71
CA GLN A 412 -21.25 1.16 -3.11
C GLN A 412 -21.58 2.64 -3.33
N LEU A 413 -22.66 3.16 -2.72
CA LEU A 413 -23.01 4.57 -2.79
C LEU A 413 -21.86 5.46 -2.29
N TYR A 414 -21.21 5.07 -1.19
CA TYR A 414 -20.03 5.76 -0.69
C TYR A 414 -18.84 5.66 -1.64
N ALA A 415 -18.55 4.48 -2.20
CA ALA A 415 -17.48 4.31 -3.18
C ALA A 415 -17.68 5.24 -4.40
N MET A 416 -18.91 5.36 -4.90
CA MET A 416 -19.23 6.27 -6.00
C MET A 416 -19.11 7.74 -5.63
N GLN A 417 -19.56 8.14 -4.43
CA GLN A 417 -19.39 9.51 -3.94
C GLN A 417 -17.91 9.87 -3.81
N CYS A 418 -17.09 8.96 -3.28
CA CYS A 418 -15.64 9.13 -3.20
C CYS A 418 -15.00 9.27 -4.60
N ASN A 419 -15.44 8.48 -5.57
CA ASN A 419 -14.93 8.56 -6.95
C ASN A 419 -15.16 9.96 -7.55
N LYS A 420 -16.39 10.48 -7.45
CA LYS A 420 -16.77 11.82 -7.95
C LYS A 420 -16.04 12.97 -7.25
N SER A 421 -15.63 12.78 -6.00
CA SER A 421 -14.94 13.81 -5.22
C SER A 421 -13.42 13.90 -5.49
N ILE A 422 -12.84 12.87 -6.12
CA ILE A 422 -11.38 12.73 -6.32
C ILE A 422 -10.97 12.94 -7.79
N GLU A 423 -11.94 13.10 -8.69
CA GLU A 423 -11.72 13.45 -10.10
C GLU A 423 -11.00 14.80 -10.39
N PRO A 424 -10.80 15.81 -9.50
CA PRO A 424 -10.32 17.11 -9.98
C PRO A 424 -8.79 17.32 -10.00
N MET A 425 -7.92 16.31 -9.95
CA MET A 425 -6.46 16.55 -9.77
C MET A 425 -5.55 16.05 -10.91
N CYS A 426 -6.09 15.45 -11.96
CA CYS A 426 -5.34 15.09 -13.18
C CYS A 426 -6.05 15.50 -14.48
N GLU A 427 -6.97 16.46 -14.42
CA GLU A 427 -7.61 17.02 -15.60
C GLU A 427 -7.10 18.44 -15.88
N ASN A 428 -6.64 18.65 -17.11
CA ASN A 428 -6.73 19.98 -17.73
C ASN A 428 -8.23 20.34 -17.78
N PRO A 429 -8.64 21.56 -17.39
CA PRO A 429 -10.05 21.95 -17.24
C PRO A 429 -10.77 22.20 -18.58
N SER A 430 -10.46 21.42 -19.62
CA SER A 430 -11.01 21.60 -20.97
C SER A 430 -11.76 20.36 -21.48
N LEU A 431 -12.53 19.68 -20.63
CA LEU A 431 -13.45 18.63 -21.07
C LEU A 431 -14.91 19.01 -20.76
N ASP A 432 -15.37 20.09 -21.38
CA ASP A 432 -16.79 20.39 -21.49
C ASP A 432 -17.38 19.55 -22.64
N MET A 433 -18.45 18.81 -22.35
CA MET A 433 -19.45 18.21 -23.25
C MET A 433 -19.03 17.85 -24.69
N PHE A 434 -18.77 16.55 -24.94
CA PHE A 434 -19.03 15.95 -26.26
C PHE A 434 -19.93 14.72 -26.13
N VAL A 435 -21.22 14.94 -26.39
CA VAL A 435 -22.27 13.94 -26.53
C VAL A 435 -22.20 13.36 -27.95
N ASN A 436 -21.29 12.39 -28.18
CA ASN A 436 -21.33 11.33 -29.20
C ASN A 436 -19.92 10.73 -29.36
N GLY A 437 -19.59 9.70 -28.56
CA GLY A 437 -18.22 9.18 -28.41
C GLY A 437 -17.85 7.97 -29.26
N VAL A 438 -18.69 7.56 -30.22
CA VAL A 438 -18.48 6.39 -31.09
C VAL A 438 -18.56 6.78 -32.56
N TYR A 439 -17.52 6.43 -33.31
CA TYR A 439 -17.44 6.66 -34.76
C TYR A 439 -17.20 5.33 -35.50
N ASN A 440 -17.66 5.25 -36.75
CA ASN A 440 -17.43 4.10 -37.63
C ASN A 440 -17.90 2.73 -37.09
N LEU A 441 -19.01 2.70 -36.33
CA LEU A 441 -19.59 1.44 -35.86
C LEU A 441 -20.00 0.54 -37.04
N LYS A 442 -19.46 -0.67 -37.07
CA LYS A 442 -19.85 -1.75 -37.98
C LYS A 442 -20.12 -3.00 -37.17
N ILE A 443 -21.30 -3.60 -37.35
CA ILE A 443 -21.68 -4.89 -36.78
C ILE A 443 -21.82 -5.88 -37.92
N GLU A 444 -21.14 -7.01 -37.81
CA GLU A 444 -21.08 -8.05 -38.84
C GLU A 444 -21.24 -9.44 -38.19
N GLY A 445 -21.54 -10.46 -39.00
CA GLY A 445 -21.74 -11.84 -38.55
C GLY A 445 -23.20 -12.29 -38.46
N PRO A 446 -23.44 -13.59 -38.21
CA PRO A 446 -24.78 -14.18 -38.17
C PRO A 446 -25.60 -13.63 -37.00
N ASP A 447 -26.75 -13.05 -37.29
CA ASP A 447 -27.69 -12.55 -36.28
C ASP A 447 -28.58 -13.69 -35.78
N SER A 448 -28.45 -14.06 -34.50
CA SER A 448 -29.31 -15.04 -33.85
C SER A 448 -30.68 -14.47 -33.45
N GLY A 449 -30.90 -13.15 -33.57
CA GLY A 449 -32.12 -12.44 -33.19
C GLY A 449 -32.35 -12.33 -31.67
N ILE A 450 -31.31 -12.60 -30.86
CA ILE A 450 -31.39 -12.57 -29.39
C ILE A 450 -30.33 -11.62 -28.87
N CYS A 451 -30.74 -10.40 -28.55
CA CYS A 451 -29.89 -9.40 -27.93
C CYS A 451 -30.00 -9.47 -26.40
N PRO A 452 -28.90 -9.22 -25.67
CA PRO A 452 -28.91 -9.27 -24.22
C PRO A 452 -29.63 -8.04 -23.62
N GLY A 453 -30.41 -8.27 -22.56
CA GLY A 453 -31.18 -7.22 -21.85
C GLY A 453 -30.61 -6.88 -20.47
N ASN A 454 -31.19 -5.88 -19.81
CA ASN A 454 -30.77 -5.48 -18.46
C ASN A 454 -30.83 -6.64 -17.46
N GLY A 455 -29.78 -6.77 -16.63
CA GLY A 455 -29.62 -7.86 -15.66
C GLY A 455 -29.09 -9.17 -16.24
N SER A 456 -28.87 -9.25 -17.56
CA SER A 456 -28.16 -10.36 -18.19
C SER A 456 -26.64 -10.25 -18.01
N LEU A 457 -25.95 -11.38 -18.16
CA LEU A 457 -24.50 -11.50 -18.05
C LEU A 457 -23.91 -11.97 -19.39
N PRO A 458 -23.80 -11.11 -20.41
CA PRO A 458 -23.05 -11.45 -21.62
C PRO A 458 -21.59 -11.75 -21.30
N CYS A 459 -21.02 -12.71 -22.03
CA CYS A 459 -19.59 -12.93 -22.11
C CYS A 459 -19.10 -12.43 -23.48
N ILE A 460 -18.13 -11.53 -23.49
CA ILE A 460 -17.55 -10.96 -24.71
C ILE A 460 -16.06 -11.27 -24.80
N SER A 461 -15.55 -11.28 -26.02
CA SER A 461 -14.13 -11.12 -26.34
C SER A 461 -13.94 -9.72 -26.92
N TYR A 462 -12.91 -9.00 -26.49
CA TYR A 462 -12.62 -7.68 -27.02
C TYR A 462 -11.13 -7.40 -27.17
N SER A 463 -10.81 -6.46 -28.05
CA SER A 463 -9.48 -5.92 -28.25
C SER A 463 -9.58 -4.41 -28.45
N VAL A 464 -8.83 -3.66 -27.64
CA VAL A 464 -8.66 -2.20 -27.76
C VAL A 464 -7.28 -1.93 -28.32
N SER A 465 -7.21 -1.11 -29.36
CA SER A 465 -5.94 -0.68 -29.95
C SER A 465 -5.89 0.84 -30.05
N LEU A 466 -4.68 1.39 -30.05
CA LEU A 466 -4.39 2.77 -30.38
C LEU A 466 -4.01 2.86 -31.86
N VAL A 467 -4.58 3.81 -32.58
CA VAL A 467 -4.23 4.09 -33.98
C VAL A 467 -3.86 5.56 -34.14
N VAL A 468 -2.70 5.79 -34.76
CA VAL A 468 -2.26 7.11 -35.23
C VAL A 468 -2.69 7.23 -36.69
N GLU A 469 -3.62 8.14 -36.98
CA GLU A 469 -4.23 8.30 -38.31
C GLU A 469 -3.19 8.52 -39.42
N ASN A 470 -2.08 9.18 -39.10
CA ASN A 470 -1.06 9.60 -40.07
C ASN A 470 0.00 8.53 -40.39
N GLU A 471 0.19 7.52 -39.54
CA GLU A 471 1.30 6.56 -39.68
C GLU A 471 0.87 5.12 -39.95
N ASN A 472 -0.44 4.86 -40.04
CA ASN A 472 -1.01 3.51 -40.22
C ASN A 472 -0.49 2.50 -39.17
N MET A 473 -0.04 3.00 -38.01
CA MET A 473 0.42 2.19 -36.89
C MET A 473 -0.76 1.86 -35.99
N LYS A 474 -0.91 0.57 -35.67
CA LYS A 474 -1.92 0.05 -34.75
C LYS A 474 -1.20 -0.69 -33.62
N GLU A 475 -1.33 -0.18 -32.41
CA GLU A 475 -0.81 -0.86 -31.23
C GLU A 475 -1.96 -1.40 -30.37
N VAL A 476 -1.90 -2.67 -30.01
CA VAL A 476 -2.89 -3.27 -29.12
C VAL A 476 -2.56 -2.91 -27.66
N ILE A 477 -3.50 -2.28 -26.96
CA ILE A 477 -3.30 -1.84 -25.57
C ILE A 477 -3.94 -2.81 -24.57
N GLU A 478 -5.14 -3.32 -24.89
CA GLU A 478 -5.89 -4.21 -23.99
C GLU A 478 -6.60 -5.29 -24.81
N VAL A 479 -6.47 -6.56 -24.39
CA VAL A 479 -7.19 -7.68 -24.99
C VAL A 479 -7.75 -8.53 -23.87
N CYS A 480 -9.00 -8.95 -24.02
CA CYS A 480 -9.59 -9.96 -23.17
C CYS A 480 -10.42 -10.91 -24.00
N ASN A 481 -10.13 -12.19 -23.89
CA ASN A 481 -10.85 -13.22 -24.64
C ASN A 481 -12.18 -13.58 -23.98
N GLU A 482 -12.30 -13.44 -22.67
CA GLU A 482 -13.48 -13.85 -21.90
C GLU A 482 -13.76 -12.81 -20.83
N PHE A 483 -14.70 -11.93 -21.13
CA PHE A 483 -15.07 -10.84 -20.26
C PHE A 483 -16.57 -10.84 -20.02
N GLU A 484 -16.96 -11.20 -18.80
CA GLU A 484 -18.35 -11.18 -18.36
C GLU A 484 -18.69 -9.89 -17.64
N PHE A 485 -19.84 -9.29 -17.94
CA PHE A 485 -20.32 -8.12 -17.20
C PHE A 485 -21.83 -8.09 -17.14
N GLU A 486 -22.39 -7.36 -16.19
CA GLU A 486 -23.84 -7.21 -16.06
C GLU A 486 -24.32 -5.99 -16.84
N ILE A 487 -25.35 -6.17 -17.67
CA ILE A 487 -25.96 -5.07 -18.45
C ILE A 487 -26.91 -4.25 -17.56
N GLY A 488 -26.89 -2.93 -17.74
CA GLY A 488 -27.84 -1.99 -17.12
C GLY A 488 -27.39 -1.48 -15.75
N VAL A 489 -26.17 -1.84 -15.32
CA VAL A 489 -25.55 -1.31 -14.09
C VAL A 489 -24.36 -0.40 -14.37
N GLY A 490 -23.91 -0.29 -15.63
CA GLY A 490 -22.70 0.44 -16.00
C GLY A 490 -21.44 -0.28 -15.54
N ALA A 491 -21.36 -1.59 -15.77
CA ALA A 491 -20.19 -2.41 -15.40
C ALA A 491 -19.03 -2.27 -16.40
N VAL A 492 -19.28 -1.61 -17.53
CA VAL A 492 -18.32 -1.28 -18.58
C VAL A 492 -18.55 0.16 -19.04
N ILE A 493 -17.60 0.69 -19.80
CA ILE A 493 -17.75 1.97 -20.52
C ILE A 493 -19.02 1.96 -21.36
N SER A 494 -19.76 3.08 -21.36
CA SER A 494 -21.14 3.13 -21.86
C SER A 494 -21.29 2.64 -23.30
N TYR A 495 -20.34 3.00 -24.17
CA TYR A 495 -20.36 2.63 -25.58
C TYR A 495 -20.15 1.13 -25.83
N VAL A 496 -19.39 0.43 -24.97
CA VAL A 496 -19.28 -1.04 -25.08
C VAL A 496 -20.61 -1.70 -24.68
N GLU A 497 -21.26 -1.21 -23.62
CA GLU A 497 -22.58 -1.73 -23.20
C GLU A 497 -23.62 -1.52 -24.31
N GLU A 498 -23.71 -0.31 -24.87
CA GLU A 498 -24.64 0.04 -25.95
C GLU A 498 -24.44 -0.78 -27.23
N VAL A 499 -23.19 -1.06 -27.62
CA VAL A 499 -22.88 -1.91 -28.77
C VAL A 499 -23.28 -3.35 -28.49
N VAL A 500 -22.92 -3.91 -27.33
CA VAL A 500 -23.24 -5.29 -26.97
C VAL A 500 -24.76 -5.52 -26.88
N MET A 501 -25.53 -4.53 -26.41
CA MET A 501 -27.00 -4.58 -26.39
C MET A 501 -27.64 -4.62 -27.78
N GLN A 502 -26.91 -4.24 -28.83
CA GLN A 502 -27.35 -4.31 -30.23
C GLN A 502 -26.88 -5.58 -30.94
N MET A 503 -26.07 -6.41 -30.28
CA MET A 503 -25.47 -7.60 -30.87
C MET A 503 -26.13 -8.88 -30.39
N SER A 504 -26.19 -9.84 -31.32
CA SER A 504 -26.51 -11.23 -31.09
C SER A 504 -25.23 -12.07 -30.94
N VAL A 505 -25.39 -13.27 -30.36
CA VAL A 505 -24.28 -14.21 -30.20
C VAL A 505 -23.75 -14.65 -31.56
N GLY A 506 -22.43 -14.57 -31.76
CA GLY A 506 -21.76 -14.88 -33.03
C GLY A 506 -21.49 -13.67 -33.92
N GLN A 507 -21.98 -12.47 -33.56
CA GLN A 507 -21.62 -11.23 -34.23
C GLN A 507 -20.29 -10.66 -33.71
N TYR A 508 -19.70 -9.75 -34.48
CA TYR A 508 -18.58 -8.92 -34.05
C TYR A 508 -18.84 -7.46 -34.46
N ALA A 509 -18.33 -6.54 -33.65
CA ALA A 509 -18.44 -5.11 -33.86
C ALA A 509 -17.06 -4.45 -33.85
N TYR A 510 -16.91 -3.44 -34.70
CA TYR A 510 -15.74 -2.56 -34.75
C TYR A 510 -16.19 -1.11 -34.68
N PHE A 511 -15.57 -0.32 -33.80
CA PHE A 511 -15.84 1.12 -33.68
C PHE A 511 -14.65 1.88 -33.12
N ASN A 512 -14.60 3.19 -33.32
CA ASN A 512 -13.56 4.08 -32.79
C ASN A 512 -14.11 4.96 -31.66
N THR A 513 -13.28 5.27 -30.67
CA THR A 513 -13.57 6.24 -29.60
C THR A 513 -12.40 7.18 -29.33
N ASN A 514 -12.71 8.38 -28.82
CA ASN A 514 -11.75 9.47 -28.53
C ASN A 514 -11.38 9.56 -27.04
N LEU A 515 -11.82 8.62 -26.21
CA LEU A 515 -12.01 8.82 -24.76
C LEU A 515 -11.05 8.04 -23.85
N LEU A 516 -9.78 7.88 -24.24
CA LEU A 516 -8.78 7.29 -23.37
C LEU A 516 -7.90 8.38 -22.75
N THR A 517 -7.94 8.51 -21.42
CA THR A 517 -6.95 9.31 -20.70
C THR A 517 -5.56 8.68 -20.86
N SER A 518 -4.52 9.52 -20.99
CA SER A 518 -3.13 9.06 -21.07
C SER A 518 -2.78 8.09 -19.94
N ASP A 519 -3.34 8.33 -18.75
CA ASP A 519 -3.07 7.56 -17.55
C ASP A 519 -3.55 6.11 -17.66
N LEU A 520 -4.73 5.90 -18.25
CA LEU A 520 -5.27 4.56 -18.50
C LEU A 520 -4.47 3.84 -19.60
N ILE A 521 -4.03 4.56 -20.62
CA ILE A 521 -3.16 4.02 -21.69
C ILE A 521 -1.85 3.53 -21.08
N PHE A 522 -1.14 4.38 -20.32
CA PHE A 522 0.14 4.00 -19.71
C PHE A 522 -0.02 2.90 -18.65
N ALA A 523 -1.14 2.85 -17.92
CA ALA A 523 -1.41 1.78 -16.96
C ALA A 523 -1.69 0.41 -17.62
N SER A 524 -2.14 0.41 -18.88
CA SER A 524 -2.53 -0.78 -19.64
C SER A 524 -1.47 -1.24 -20.64
N ALA A 525 -0.68 -0.32 -21.20
CA ALA A 525 0.37 -0.60 -22.18
C ALA A 525 1.55 -1.40 -21.60
N GLY A 526 2.12 -2.28 -22.42
CA GLY A 526 3.34 -3.03 -22.09
C GLY A 526 4.62 -2.22 -22.28
N ASP A 527 4.66 -1.37 -23.31
CA ASP A 527 5.81 -0.51 -23.64
C ASP A 527 5.42 0.96 -23.51
N SER A 528 5.80 1.58 -22.39
CA SER A 528 5.50 2.99 -22.13
C SER A 528 6.30 3.95 -23.00
N ALA A 529 7.51 3.60 -23.44
CA ALA A 529 8.33 4.47 -24.28
C ALA A 529 7.68 4.64 -25.66
N LYS A 530 7.21 3.52 -26.22
CA LYS A 530 6.42 3.53 -27.45
C LYS A 530 5.12 4.32 -27.28
N MET A 531 4.40 4.17 -26.16
CA MET A 531 3.18 4.97 -25.92
C MET A 531 3.45 6.47 -25.86
N SER A 532 4.52 6.91 -25.22
CA SER A 532 4.91 8.32 -25.19
C SER A 532 5.14 8.89 -26.59
N SER A 533 5.80 8.13 -27.47
CA SER A 533 5.99 8.56 -28.86
C SER A 533 4.66 8.71 -29.61
N LEU A 534 3.74 7.75 -29.46
CA LEU A 534 2.43 7.78 -30.13
C LEU A 534 1.52 8.90 -29.62
N LEU A 535 1.53 9.17 -28.31
CA LEU A 535 0.76 10.27 -27.71
C LEU A 535 1.27 11.66 -28.11
N SER A 536 2.54 11.77 -28.51
CA SER A 536 3.12 13.03 -28.98
C SER A 536 2.80 13.37 -30.44
N SER A 537 2.33 12.40 -31.23
CA SER A 537 2.30 12.45 -32.70
C SER A 537 0.93 12.72 -33.36
N SER A 538 0.03 13.53 -32.75
CA SER A 538 -1.31 13.98 -33.24
C SER A 538 -2.53 13.08 -32.95
N GLU A 539 -3.74 13.54 -33.31
CA GLU A 539 -5.07 13.04 -32.88
C GLU A 539 -5.19 11.50 -32.92
N LEU A 540 -5.55 10.91 -31.77
CA LEU A 540 -5.57 9.47 -31.56
C LEU A 540 -6.99 8.94 -31.63
N LEU A 541 -7.18 7.91 -32.46
CA LEU A 541 -8.38 7.08 -32.43
C LEU A 541 -8.09 5.78 -31.69
N SER A 542 -9.02 5.37 -30.84
CA SER A 542 -8.94 4.10 -30.12
C SER A 542 -9.95 3.11 -30.72
N PRO A 543 -9.59 2.33 -31.76
CA PRO A 543 -10.46 1.28 -32.25
C PRO A 543 -10.66 0.17 -31.21
N VAL A 544 -11.92 -0.19 -31.03
CA VAL A 544 -12.39 -1.27 -30.18
C VAL A 544 -13.06 -2.31 -31.07
N THR A 545 -12.63 -3.56 -30.93
CA THR A 545 -13.29 -4.73 -31.52
C THR A 545 -13.94 -5.52 -30.40
N VAL A 546 -15.22 -5.88 -30.54
CA VAL A 546 -15.98 -6.66 -29.55
C VAL A 546 -16.72 -7.80 -30.24
N SER A 547 -16.77 -8.99 -29.64
CA SER A 547 -17.53 -10.14 -30.13
C SER A 547 -18.15 -10.94 -28.97
N PRO A 548 -19.48 -11.12 -28.90
CA PRO A 548 -20.14 -11.96 -27.90
C PRO A 548 -19.82 -13.45 -28.09
N LYS A 549 -19.63 -14.16 -26.98
CA LYS A 549 -19.34 -15.59 -26.94
C LYS A 549 -20.54 -16.40 -26.40
N THR A 550 -20.64 -17.65 -26.84
CA THR A 550 -21.47 -18.68 -26.19
C THR A 550 -20.74 -19.24 -24.97
N HIS A 551 -21.41 -19.35 -23.83
CA HIS A 551 -20.95 -20.23 -22.76
C HIS A 551 -21.07 -21.68 -23.23
N SER A 552 -19.94 -22.38 -23.33
CA SER A 552 -19.89 -23.83 -23.56
C SER A 552 -20.01 -24.60 -22.25
#